data_AF-A0AAD3TZB8-F1
#
_entry.id   AF-A0AAD3TZB8-F1
#
_cell.length_a   1.000
_cell.length_b   1.000
_cell.length_c   1.000
_cell.angle_alpha   90.00
_cell.angle_beta   90.00
_cell.angle_gamma   90.00
#
_symmetry.space_group_name_H-M   'P 1'
#
loop_
_entity.id
_entity.type
_entity.pdbx_description
1 polymer ?
#
loop_
_entity_poly.entity_id
_entity_poly.type
_entity_poly.pdbx_seq_one_letter_code
_entity_poly.pdbx_strand_id
1 'polypeptide(L)'
;MSSRHSYLAGPRASRMRESIVVDVVSPLDACVSAAEACVETLTSATVKLGPGVQDMGRLKKVLRAQHHYLVLPANEVQQRRIEYAATIEKQLEPLLARSSQLLEAEAAHIRRLEGRLAEIQGSSRTVEPKSVPRGECALDSIDMRDKSLSIAQRRKIGTLKNRRQKLLEEQKRLMGEMNGA
;
A
#
# COMPACT_ATOMS: atom_id res chain seq x y z
N MET A 1 68.80 17.21 -108.42
CA MET A 1 68.08 16.17 -109.19
C MET A 1 67.41 15.26 -108.17
N SER A 2 66.18 15.53 -107.75
CA SER A 2 64.88 15.13 -108.36
C SER A 2 64.55 13.64 -108.19
N SER A 3 63.64 13.32 -107.27
CA SER A 3 62.73 12.15 -107.28
C SER A 3 61.74 12.30 -106.11
N ARG A 4 60.58 12.93 -106.32
CA ARG A 4 59.27 12.34 -106.69
C ARG A 4 58.73 11.37 -105.63
N HIS A 5 57.85 11.91 -104.76
CA HIS A 5 56.93 11.16 -103.92
C HIS A 5 55.72 10.69 -104.75
N SER A 6 55.50 9.38 -104.78
CA SER A 6 54.33 8.71 -105.34
C SER A 6 53.25 8.55 -104.26
N TYR A 7 52.07 9.09 -104.54
CA TYR A 7 50.83 8.83 -103.83
C TYR A 7 50.22 7.51 -104.34
N LEU A 8 49.82 6.61 -103.44
CA LEU A 8 48.91 5.50 -103.77
C LEU A 8 47.89 5.25 -102.65
N ALA A 9 46.64 5.55 -103.02
CA ALA A 9 45.42 4.77 -102.78
C ALA A 9 45.10 4.28 -101.35
N GLY A 10 44.34 5.08 -100.61
CA GLY A 10 43.49 4.60 -99.51
C GLY A 10 42.16 4.04 -100.05
N PRO A 11 41.57 3.02 -99.40
CA PRO A 11 40.35 2.37 -99.87
C PRO A 11 39.10 3.22 -99.71
N ARG A 12 38.17 3.00 -100.65
CA ARG A 12 36.91 3.71 -100.91
C ARG A 12 35.97 3.78 -99.69
N ALA A 13 35.49 5.00 -99.44
CA ALA A 13 34.37 5.30 -98.57
C ALA A 13 33.04 4.77 -99.16
N SER A 14 32.57 3.61 -98.69
CA SER A 14 31.20 3.13 -98.95
C SER A 14 30.64 2.23 -97.83
N ARG A 15 31.09 2.40 -96.57
CA ARG A 15 30.56 1.70 -95.39
C ARG A 15 30.01 2.61 -94.27
N MET A 16 29.97 3.92 -94.47
CA MET A 16 29.63 4.85 -93.38
C MET A 16 28.13 5.06 -93.12
N ARG A 17 27.22 4.46 -93.91
CA ARG A 17 25.78 4.63 -93.66
C ARG A 17 25.12 3.48 -92.89
N GLU A 18 25.72 2.29 -92.85
CA GLU A 18 25.21 1.18 -92.02
C GLU A 18 25.72 1.24 -90.58
N SER A 19 26.88 1.85 -90.31
CA SER A 19 27.44 1.91 -88.94
C SER A 19 26.72 2.90 -88.03
N ILE A 20 26.16 3.98 -88.56
CA ILE A 20 25.51 5.03 -87.76
C ILE A 20 24.19 4.53 -87.15
N VAL A 21 23.47 3.62 -87.83
CA VAL A 21 22.22 3.05 -87.31
C VAL A 21 22.51 2.08 -86.16
N VAL A 22 23.60 1.31 -86.25
CA VAL A 22 24.01 0.37 -85.18
C VAL A 22 24.51 1.11 -83.94
N ASP A 23 25.21 2.24 -84.11
CA ASP A 23 25.74 3.04 -83.00
C ASP A 23 24.67 3.79 -82.19
N VAL A 24 23.48 4.06 -82.75
CA VAL A 24 22.38 4.70 -82.02
C VAL A 24 21.45 3.67 -81.37
N VAL A 25 21.34 2.47 -81.94
CA VAL A 25 20.49 1.39 -81.39
C VAL A 25 21.12 0.75 -80.14
N SER A 26 22.44 0.55 -80.13
CA SER A 26 23.18 0.00 -78.99
C SER A 26 22.99 0.75 -77.64
N PRO A 27 23.12 2.09 -77.57
CA PRO A 27 22.88 2.82 -76.33
C PRO A 27 21.39 2.88 -75.93
N LEU A 28 20.47 2.80 -76.90
CA LEU A 28 19.04 2.69 -76.60
C LEU A 28 18.72 1.32 -75.98
N ASP A 29 19.29 0.24 -76.50
CA ASP A 29 19.15 -1.11 -75.92
C ASP A 29 19.73 -1.18 -74.50
N ALA A 30 20.86 -0.51 -74.24
CA ALA A 30 21.43 -0.39 -72.90
C ALA A 30 20.52 0.39 -71.94
N CYS A 31 19.90 1.48 -72.41
CA CYS A 31 18.92 2.25 -71.63
C CYS A 31 17.65 1.44 -71.35
N VAL A 32 17.14 0.68 -72.32
CA VAL A 32 15.98 -0.19 -72.14
C VAL A 32 16.30 -1.30 -71.15
N SER A 33 17.45 -1.97 -71.29
CA SER A 33 17.90 -3.02 -70.36
C SER A 33 18.08 -2.48 -68.94
N ALA A 34 18.63 -1.27 -68.78
CA ALA A 34 18.76 -0.62 -67.48
C ALA A 34 17.39 -0.25 -66.88
N ALA A 35 16.45 0.20 -67.71
CA ALA A 35 15.08 0.48 -67.28
C ALA A 35 14.37 -0.79 -66.82
N GLU A 36 14.52 -1.90 -67.54
CA GLU A 36 13.98 -3.21 -67.16
C GLU A 36 14.56 -3.69 -65.82
N ALA A 37 15.88 -3.61 -65.64
CA ALA A 37 16.53 -3.95 -64.36
C ALA A 37 16.04 -3.08 -63.19
N CYS A 38 15.81 -1.79 -63.43
CA CYS A 38 15.22 -0.88 -62.44
C CYS A 38 13.78 -1.29 -62.08
N VAL A 39 12.97 -1.64 -63.09
CA VAL A 39 11.60 -2.11 -62.87
C VAL A 39 11.61 -3.40 -62.07
N GLU A 40 12.44 -4.39 -62.42
CA GLU A 40 12.57 -5.64 -61.67
C GLU A 40 12.98 -5.41 -60.21
N THR A 41 13.92 -4.50 -59.98
CA THR A 41 14.36 -4.14 -58.62
C THR A 41 13.23 -3.50 -57.82
N LEU A 42 12.45 -2.60 -58.45
CA LEU A 42 11.28 -1.98 -57.83
C LEU A 42 10.17 -3.00 -57.55
N THR A 43 9.93 -3.94 -58.46
CA THR A 43 8.98 -5.04 -58.24
C THR A 43 9.43 -5.94 -57.09
N SER A 44 10.73 -6.26 -57.01
CA SER A 44 11.28 -7.02 -55.87
C SER A 44 11.13 -6.27 -54.54
N ALA A 45 11.39 -4.95 -54.55
CA ALA A 45 11.24 -4.11 -53.36
C ALA A 45 9.77 -4.01 -52.90
N THR A 46 8.83 -3.83 -53.83
CA THR A 46 7.39 -3.77 -53.51
C THR A 46 6.86 -5.11 -52.97
N VAL A 47 7.30 -6.24 -53.52
CA VAL A 47 6.96 -7.58 -53.00
C VAL A 47 7.53 -7.77 -51.59
N LYS A 48 8.77 -7.34 -51.32
CA LYS A 48 9.40 -7.46 -49.98
C LYS A 48 8.79 -6.53 -48.94
N LEU A 49 8.38 -5.31 -49.33
CA LEU A 49 7.78 -4.33 -48.43
C LEU A 49 6.28 -4.57 -48.18
N GLY A 50 5.58 -5.24 -49.10
CA GLY A 50 4.15 -5.52 -49.01
C GLY A 50 3.72 -6.11 -47.66
N PRO A 51 4.35 -7.20 -47.17
CA PRO A 51 3.99 -7.81 -45.89
C PRO A 51 4.15 -6.84 -44.70
N GLY A 52 5.23 -6.06 -44.66
CA GLY A 52 5.47 -5.11 -43.57
C GLY A 52 4.47 -3.94 -43.53
N VAL A 53 4.04 -3.47 -44.71
CA VAL A 53 3.02 -2.41 -44.81
C VAL A 53 1.63 -2.93 -44.44
N GLN A 54 1.31 -4.20 -44.74
CA GLN A 54 0.04 -4.82 -44.33
C GLN A 54 -0.09 -4.92 -42.80
N ASP A 55 1.00 -5.21 -42.10
CA ASP A 55 1.00 -5.34 -40.64
C ASP A 55 0.95 -3.99 -39.90
N MET A 56 1.37 -2.88 -40.51
CA MET A 56 1.24 -1.54 -39.92
C MET A 56 -0.22 -1.19 -39.57
N GLY A 57 -1.18 -1.62 -40.40
CA GLY A 57 -2.60 -1.41 -40.13
C GLY A 57 -3.06 -2.10 -38.85
N ARG A 58 -2.53 -3.30 -38.57
CA ARG A 58 -2.81 -4.06 -37.34
C ARG A 58 -2.12 -3.41 -36.14
N LEU A 59 -0.85 -3.01 -36.29
CA LEU A 59 -0.11 -2.32 -35.23
C LEU A 59 -0.77 -1.00 -34.81
N LYS A 60 -1.27 -0.22 -35.78
CA LYS A 60 -2.03 1.02 -35.52
C LYS A 60 -3.30 0.77 -34.70
N LYS A 61 -3.99 -0.36 -34.91
CA LYS A 61 -5.16 -0.75 -34.09
C LYS A 61 -4.75 -1.13 -32.68
N VAL A 62 -3.64 -1.88 -32.51
CA VAL A 62 -3.12 -2.28 -31.19
C VAL A 62 -2.67 -1.07 -30.39
N LEU A 63 -1.88 -0.17 -30.99
CA LEU A 63 -1.40 1.05 -30.32
C LEU A 63 -2.58 1.97 -29.95
N ARG A 64 -3.58 2.12 -30.82
CA ARG A 64 -4.79 2.89 -30.47
C ARG A 64 -5.61 2.27 -29.35
N ALA A 65 -5.64 0.95 -29.23
CA ALA A 65 -6.35 0.24 -28.17
C ALA A 65 -5.62 0.29 -26.81
N GLN A 66 -4.31 0.57 -26.79
CA GLN A 66 -3.48 0.42 -25.59
C GLN A 66 -3.05 1.73 -24.89
N HIS A 67 -3.48 2.90 -25.35
CA HIS A 67 -2.91 4.15 -24.84
C HIS A 67 -3.94 5.08 -24.18
N HIS A 68 -4.47 4.64 -23.04
CA HIS A 68 -4.98 5.57 -22.03
C HIS A 68 -3.96 5.67 -20.90
N TYR A 69 -2.89 6.44 -21.13
CA TYR A 69 -1.98 6.81 -20.06
C TYR A 69 -2.55 8.00 -19.32
N LEU A 70 -2.91 7.79 -18.04
CA LEU A 70 -3.12 8.91 -17.14
C LEU A 70 -1.75 9.45 -16.75
N VAL A 71 -1.22 10.35 -17.58
CA VAL A 71 0.02 11.07 -17.27
C VAL A 71 -0.37 12.26 -16.40
N LEU A 72 -0.23 12.08 -15.09
CA LEU A 72 -0.35 13.19 -14.13
C LEU A 72 0.99 13.92 -14.08
N PRO A 73 1.01 15.23 -14.38
CA PRO A 73 2.25 15.98 -14.34
C PRO A 73 2.67 16.19 -12.87
N ALA A 74 3.98 16.14 -12.62
CA ALA A 74 4.53 16.10 -11.26
C ALA A 74 4.17 17.33 -10.42
N ASN A 75 4.01 18.49 -11.06
CA ASN A 75 3.58 19.73 -10.42
C ASN A 75 2.14 19.64 -9.89
N GLU A 76 1.21 19.05 -10.65
CA GLU A 76 -0.18 18.86 -10.19
C GLU A 76 -0.25 17.91 -9.01
N VAL A 77 0.53 16.82 -9.05
CA VAL A 77 0.62 15.87 -7.93
C VAL A 77 1.13 16.57 -6.68
N GLN A 78 2.16 17.40 -6.80
CA GLN A 78 2.73 18.12 -5.67
C GLN A 78 1.79 19.19 -5.12
N GLN A 79 1.11 19.94 -5.99
CA GLN A 79 0.11 20.91 -5.57
C GLN A 79 -1.05 20.23 -4.83
N ARG A 80 -1.60 19.16 -5.40
CA ARG A 80 -2.65 18.36 -4.76
C ARG A 80 -2.19 17.79 -3.42
N ARG A 81 -0.95 17.33 -3.33
CA ARG A 81 -0.37 16.85 -2.07
C ARG A 81 -0.35 17.92 -0.99
N ILE A 82 0.01 19.15 -1.34
CA ILE A 82 0.01 20.29 -0.40
C ILE A 82 -1.44 20.63 0.01
N GLU A 83 -2.37 20.71 -0.93
CA GLU A 83 -3.79 20.96 -0.67
C GLU A 83 -4.40 19.91 0.27
N TYR A 84 -4.13 18.63 0.01
CA TYR A 84 -4.59 17.52 0.84
C TYR A 84 -3.92 17.51 2.21
N ALA A 85 -2.61 17.75 2.30
CA ALA A 85 -1.91 17.83 3.56
C ALA A 85 -2.53 18.93 4.45
N ALA A 86 -2.75 20.13 3.91
CA ALA A 86 -3.36 21.23 4.64
C ALA A 86 -4.80 20.93 5.10
N THR A 87 -5.54 20.13 4.34
CA THR A 87 -6.92 19.72 4.70
C THR A 87 -6.91 18.65 5.79
N ILE A 88 -6.02 17.67 5.66
CA ILE A 88 -5.87 16.55 6.60
C ILE A 88 -5.30 17.05 7.94
N GLU A 89 -4.34 17.98 7.93
CA GLU A 89 -3.77 18.60 9.13
C GLU A 89 -4.87 19.24 10.01
N LYS A 90 -5.80 19.99 9.40
CA LYS A 90 -6.95 20.57 10.12
C LYS A 90 -7.85 19.53 10.77
N GLN A 91 -7.92 18.33 10.19
CA GLN A 91 -8.70 17.20 10.74
C GLN A 91 -7.92 16.43 11.81
N LEU A 92 -6.58 16.41 11.72
CA LEU A 92 -5.70 15.74 12.68
C LEU A 92 -5.59 16.51 14.01
N GLU A 93 -5.54 17.84 13.97
CA GLU A 93 -5.46 18.68 15.18
C GLU A 93 -6.49 18.34 16.27
N PRO A 94 -7.81 18.28 15.98
CA PRO A 94 -8.79 17.92 17.02
C PRO A 94 -8.64 16.48 17.52
N LEU A 95 -8.18 15.55 16.68
CA LEU A 95 -7.92 14.17 17.08
C LEU A 95 -6.71 14.08 18.02
N LEU A 96 -5.64 14.82 17.69
CA LEU A 96 -4.46 14.94 18.54
C LEU A 96 -4.82 15.57 19.89
N ALA A 97 -5.52 16.70 19.88
CA ALA A 97 -6.00 17.36 21.11
C ALA A 97 -6.85 16.41 21.97
N ARG A 98 -7.77 15.65 21.36
CA ARG A 98 -8.59 14.65 22.07
C ARG A 98 -7.74 13.54 22.65
N SER A 99 -6.74 13.05 21.91
CA SER A 99 -5.85 11.99 22.41
C SER A 99 -5.02 12.47 23.60
N SER A 100 -4.50 13.70 23.57
CA SER A 100 -3.78 14.33 24.68
C SER A 100 -4.67 14.47 25.91
N GLN A 101 -5.92 14.92 25.75
CA GLN A 101 -6.88 15.03 26.85
C GLN A 101 -7.17 13.66 27.50
N LEU A 102 -7.32 12.61 26.70
CA LEU A 102 -7.54 11.26 27.21
C LEU A 102 -6.30 10.75 27.98
N LEU A 103 -5.10 11.01 27.46
CA LEU A 103 -3.85 10.66 28.15
C LEU A 103 -3.71 11.41 29.48
N GLU A 104 -4.05 12.70 29.53
CA GLU A 104 -4.04 13.48 30.77
C GLU A 104 -5.07 12.97 31.79
N ALA A 105 -6.26 12.59 31.33
CA ALA A 105 -7.31 12.02 32.17
C ALA A 105 -6.89 10.67 32.78
N GLU A 106 -6.30 9.79 31.98
CA GLU A 106 -5.75 8.51 32.47
C GLU A 106 -4.57 8.73 33.41
N ALA A 107 -3.66 9.65 33.08
CA ALA A 107 -2.55 9.99 33.98
C ALA A 107 -3.02 10.56 35.32
N ALA A 108 -4.12 11.31 35.34
CA ALA A 108 -4.75 11.77 36.58
C ALA A 108 -5.46 10.62 37.33
N HIS A 109 -6.05 9.67 36.61
CA HIS A 109 -6.65 8.49 37.20
C HIS A 109 -5.60 7.57 37.85
N ILE A 110 -4.48 7.30 37.17
CA ILE A 110 -3.35 6.55 37.71
C ILE A 110 -2.83 7.21 38.99
N ARG A 111 -2.57 8.52 38.97
CA ARG A 111 -2.12 9.26 40.17
C ARG A 111 -3.09 9.14 41.35
N ARG A 112 -4.41 9.15 41.10
CA ARG A 112 -5.41 8.93 42.15
C ARG A 112 -5.35 7.51 42.72
N LEU A 113 -5.20 6.50 41.87
CA LEU A 113 -5.07 5.11 42.30
C LEU A 113 -3.79 4.87 43.08
N GLU A 114 -2.66 5.44 42.62
CA GLU A 114 -1.38 5.40 43.33
C GLU A 114 -1.49 6.06 44.71
N GLY A 115 -2.15 7.21 44.82
CA GLY A 115 -2.42 7.86 46.10
C GLY A 115 -3.24 6.97 47.05
N ARG A 116 -4.33 6.37 46.56
CA ARG A 116 -5.15 5.43 47.35
C ARG A 116 -4.37 4.19 47.77
N LEU A 117 -3.50 3.68 46.89
CA LEU A 117 -2.66 2.54 47.18
C LEU A 117 -1.66 2.89 48.29
N ALA A 118 -1.04 4.07 48.21
CA ALA A 118 -0.14 4.57 49.25
C ALA A 118 -0.85 4.75 50.61
N GLU A 119 -2.10 5.24 50.63
CA GLU A 119 -2.93 5.31 51.84
C GLU A 119 -3.22 3.92 52.43
N ILE A 120 -3.58 2.95 51.59
CA ILE A 120 -3.83 1.56 52.03
C ILE A 120 -2.54 0.93 52.55
N GLN A 121 -1.40 1.11 51.89
CA GLN A 121 -0.12 0.57 52.36
C GLN A 121 0.37 1.28 53.63
N GLY A 122 0.19 2.59 53.74
CA GLY A 122 0.52 3.37 54.93
C GLY A 122 -0.33 2.98 56.15
N SER A 123 -1.62 2.71 55.95
CA SER A 123 -2.53 2.24 57.00
C SER A 123 -2.38 0.75 57.30
N SER A 124 -2.04 -0.09 56.32
CA SER A 124 -1.81 -1.52 56.51
C SER A 124 -0.51 -1.83 57.27
N ARG A 125 0.44 -0.90 57.34
CA ARG A 125 1.66 -1.05 58.15
C ARG A 125 1.44 -0.80 59.65
N THR A 126 0.30 -0.24 60.06
CA THR A 126 -0.05 -0.03 61.48
C THR A 126 -1.18 -0.91 61.98
N VAL A 127 -1.89 -1.59 61.09
CA VAL A 127 -2.76 -2.72 61.47
C VAL A 127 -1.90 -3.98 61.44
N GLU A 128 -1.07 -4.14 62.47
CA GLU A 128 -0.73 -5.48 62.96
C GLU A 128 -2.01 -6.31 62.91
N PRO A 129 -2.01 -7.52 62.32
CA PRO A 129 -3.13 -8.42 62.47
C PRO A 129 -3.18 -8.73 63.97
N LYS A 130 -3.98 -7.96 64.71
CA LYS A 130 -4.48 -8.37 66.01
C LYS A 130 -5.12 -9.71 65.69
N SER A 131 -4.38 -10.77 66.02
CA SER A 131 -4.90 -12.10 66.19
C SER A 131 -5.99 -11.93 67.22
N VAL A 132 -7.19 -11.62 66.73
CA VAL A 132 -8.40 -11.75 67.53
C VAL A 132 -8.31 -13.20 67.96
N PRO A 133 -8.14 -13.49 69.26
CA PRO A 133 -8.15 -14.87 69.71
C PRO A 133 -9.41 -15.47 69.10
N ARG A 134 -9.30 -16.68 68.53
CA ARG A 134 -10.44 -17.48 68.07
C ARG A 134 -11.30 -17.88 69.28
N GLY A 135 -11.73 -16.90 70.05
CA GLY A 135 -12.73 -16.98 71.08
C GLY A 135 -14.07 -16.87 70.38
N GLU A 136 -14.94 -17.79 70.74
CA GLU A 136 -16.34 -17.88 70.36
C GLU A 136 -16.95 -16.48 70.21
N CYS A 137 -17.55 -16.24 69.05
CA CYS A 137 -18.12 -14.95 68.74
C CYS A 137 -19.25 -14.69 69.74
N ALA A 138 -19.17 -13.59 70.49
CA ALA A 138 -20.14 -13.22 71.53
C ALA A 138 -21.60 -13.07 71.04
N LEU A 139 -21.85 -13.19 69.73
CA LEU A 139 -23.19 -13.26 69.15
C LEU A 139 -23.83 -14.65 69.27
N ASP A 140 -23.04 -15.70 69.42
CA ASP A 140 -23.51 -17.10 69.46
C ASP A 140 -24.17 -17.42 70.81
N SER A 141 -23.73 -16.77 71.89
CA SER A 141 -24.31 -16.89 73.24
C SER A 141 -25.60 -16.11 73.47
N ILE A 142 -26.02 -15.24 72.52
CA ILE A 142 -27.24 -14.44 72.66
C ILE A 142 -28.43 -15.21 72.08
N ASP A 143 -29.33 -15.66 72.96
CA ASP A 143 -30.60 -16.27 72.58
C ASP A 143 -31.60 -15.20 72.09
N MET A 144 -32.13 -15.40 70.89
CA MET A 144 -33.11 -14.50 70.29
C MET A 144 -34.46 -14.52 71.02
N ARG A 145 -34.69 -15.54 71.87
CA ARG A 145 -35.92 -15.71 72.67
C ARG A 145 -35.90 -14.93 73.98
N ASP A 146 -34.77 -14.31 74.35
CA ASP A 146 -34.66 -13.56 75.59
C ASP A 146 -35.64 -12.38 75.63
N LYS A 147 -36.53 -12.36 76.63
CA LYS A 147 -37.55 -11.32 76.78
C LYS A 147 -36.95 -9.96 77.15
N SER A 148 -35.70 -9.93 77.61
CA SER A 148 -34.94 -8.73 77.97
C SER A 148 -34.48 -7.91 76.76
N LEU A 149 -34.49 -8.46 75.54
CA LEU A 149 -34.03 -7.77 74.34
C LEU A 149 -35.16 -7.01 73.63
N SER A 150 -34.90 -5.76 73.26
CA SER A 150 -35.84 -4.98 72.44
C SER A 150 -36.04 -5.61 71.05
N ILE A 151 -37.22 -5.41 70.45
CA ILE A 151 -37.56 -5.90 69.10
C ILE A 151 -36.54 -5.40 68.06
N ALA A 152 -36.07 -4.15 68.20
CA ALA A 152 -35.06 -3.58 67.31
C ALA A 152 -33.69 -4.27 67.46
N GLN A 153 -33.30 -4.63 68.69
CA GLN A 153 -32.06 -5.33 68.98
C GLN A 153 -32.08 -6.75 68.42
N ARG A 154 -33.19 -7.48 68.58
CA ARG A 154 -33.38 -8.81 67.97
C ARG A 154 -33.24 -8.77 66.44
N ARG A 155 -33.90 -7.82 65.77
CA ARG A 155 -33.75 -7.65 64.32
C ARG A 155 -32.30 -7.38 63.93
N LYS A 156 -31.62 -6.49 64.67
CA LYS A 156 -30.21 -6.17 64.42
C LYS A 156 -29.30 -7.39 64.61
N ILE A 157 -29.45 -8.14 65.70
CA ILE A 157 -28.69 -9.37 65.96
C ILE A 157 -28.94 -10.40 64.85
N GLY A 158 -30.19 -10.59 64.43
CA GLY A 158 -30.53 -11.47 63.30
C GLY A 158 -29.83 -11.06 62.00
N THR A 159 -29.84 -9.77 61.66
CA THR A 159 -29.12 -9.27 60.46
C THR A 159 -27.61 -9.47 60.54
N LEU A 160 -27.02 -9.31 61.74
CA LEU A 160 -25.59 -9.49 61.96
C LEU A 160 -25.20 -10.98 61.91
N LYS A 161 -26.03 -11.90 62.46
CA LYS A 161 -25.84 -13.35 62.32
C LYS A 161 -25.87 -13.78 60.85
N ASN A 162 -26.85 -13.31 60.08
CA ASN A 162 -26.94 -13.61 58.65
C ASN A 162 -25.77 -13.04 57.84
N ARG A 163 -25.33 -11.82 58.15
CA ARG A 163 -24.19 -11.20 57.47
C ARG A 163 -22.89 -11.93 57.79
N ARG A 164 -22.69 -12.38 59.03
CA ARG A 164 -21.54 -13.20 59.43
C ARG A 164 -21.52 -14.53 58.69
N GLN A 165 -22.66 -15.21 58.58
CA GLN A 165 -22.77 -16.48 57.86
C GLN A 165 -22.31 -16.33 56.39
N LYS A 166 -22.80 -15.30 55.69
CA LYS A 166 -22.40 -15.00 54.32
C LYS A 166 -20.90 -14.73 54.17
N LEU A 167 -20.33 -13.96 55.08
CA LEU A 167 -18.89 -13.66 55.06
C LEU A 167 -18.03 -14.91 55.35
N LEU A 168 -18.50 -15.82 56.20
CA LEU A 168 -17.82 -17.10 56.44
C LEU A 168 -17.87 -18.02 55.20
N GLU A 169 -18.98 -18.02 54.47
CA GLU A 169 -19.10 -18.75 53.20
C GLU A 169 -18.17 -18.18 52.12
N GLU A 170 -18.10 -16.86 51.97
CA GLU A 170 -17.16 -16.21 51.05
C GLU A 170 -15.70 -16.45 51.44
N GLN A 171 -15.38 -16.37 52.74
CA GLN A 171 -14.03 -16.69 53.22
C GLN A 171 -13.64 -18.14 52.90
N LYS A 172 -14.56 -19.10 53.09
CA LYS A 172 -14.33 -20.49 52.71
C LYS A 172 -14.13 -20.64 51.21
N ARG A 173 -14.89 -19.91 50.38
CA ARG A 173 -14.72 -19.92 48.93
C ARG A 173 -13.33 -19.42 48.52
N LEU A 174 -12.92 -18.26 49.04
CA LEU A 174 -11.61 -17.64 48.74
C LEU A 174 -10.43 -18.48 49.25
N MET A 175 -10.55 -19.07 50.45
CA MET A 175 -9.52 -19.95 51.00
C MET A 175 -9.45 -21.30 50.27
N GLY A 176 -10.58 -21.81 49.78
CA GLY A 176 -10.63 -23.03 48.97
C GLY A 176 -10.00 -22.82 47.58
N GLU A 177 -10.17 -21.65 46.99
CA GLU A 177 -9.53 -21.25 45.72
C GLU A 177 -8.00 -21.09 45.88
N MET A 178 -7.50 -20.73 47.06
CA MET A 178 -6.05 -20.61 47.34
C MET A 178 -5.31 -21.94 47.55
N ASN A 179 -6.01 -23.03 47.87
CA ASN A 179 -5.39 -24.36 48.10
C ASN A 179 -5.51 -25.29 46.88
N GLY A 180 -6.06 -24.81 45.77
CA GLY A 180 -6.29 -25.57 44.53
C GLY A 180 -5.48 -25.13 43.32
N ALA A 181 -4.46 -24.27 43.51
CA ALA A 181 -3.48 -23.85 42.53
C ALA A 181 -2.07 -24.16 43.03
#